data_AF-A0A2X2RD70-F1
#
_entry.id   AF-A0A2X2RD70-F1
#
_cell.length_a   1.000
_cell.length_b   1.000
_cell.length_c   1.000
_cell.angle_alpha   90.00
_cell.angle_beta   90.00
_cell.angle_gamma   90.00
#
_symmetry.space_group_name_H-M   'P 1'
#
loop_
_entity.id
_entity.type
_entity.pdbx_description
1 polymer ?
#
loop_
_entity_poly.entity_id
_entity_poly.type
_entity_poly.pdbx_seq_one_letter_code
_entity_poly.pdbx_strand_id
1 'polypeptide(L)'
;MHPHIKNILENYTYPIIKSITYPNGDMLVLEGQWIKEKYHLRILCQSTLDSYFSYNEEDYVSNLYPKIMVENAQYKIYGGECSWEGDGFIYIINKENGELLWFLFLDNS
;
A
#
# COMPACT_ATOMS: atom_id res chain seq x y z
N MET A 1 -4.85 9.76 12.49
CA MET A 1 -4.19 9.22 11.28
C MET A 1 -2.67 9.27 11.47
N HIS A 2 -1.98 8.15 11.27
CA HIS A 2 -0.53 8.04 11.42
C HIS A 2 0.22 8.98 10.44
N PRO A 3 1.34 9.62 10.82
CA PRO A 3 2.01 10.62 9.97
C PRO A 3 2.39 10.11 8.58
N HIS A 4 2.98 8.91 8.50
CA HIS A 4 3.33 8.30 7.22
C HIS A 4 2.09 7.95 6.37
N ILE A 5 0.98 7.55 6.98
CA ILE A 5 -0.29 7.30 6.25
C ILE A 5 -0.83 8.59 5.65
N LYS A 6 -0.80 9.68 6.42
CA LYS A 6 -1.20 10.99 5.92
C LYS A 6 -0.34 11.39 4.71
N ASN A 7 0.99 11.26 4.83
CA ASN A 7 1.94 11.56 3.76
C ASN A 7 1.65 10.73 2.49
N ILE A 8 1.45 9.42 2.63
CA ILE A 8 1.10 8.52 1.51
C ILE A 8 -0.13 9.03 0.75
N LEU A 9 -1.17 9.44 1.46
CA LEU A 9 -2.44 9.88 0.86
C LEU A 9 -2.37 11.29 0.27
N GLU A 10 -1.55 12.19 0.83
CA GLU A 10 -1.40 13.57 0.34
C GLU A 10 -0.42 13.67 -0.84
N ASN A 11 0.67 12.92 -0.78
CA ASN A 11 1.75 12.98 -1.77
C ASN A 11 1.67 11.86 -2.81
N TYR A 12 0.75 10.92 -2.66
CA TYR A 12 0.59 9.77 -3.56
C TYR A 12 1.91 9.02 -3.75
N THR A 13 2.58 8.71 -2.65
CA THR A 13 3.81 7.90 -2.63
C THR A 13 3.66 6.76 -1.63
N TYR A 14 4.38 5.66 -1.84
CA TYR A 14 4.32 4.50 -0.95
C TYR A 14 5.67 3.76 -0.89
N PRO A 15 6.09 3.24 0.29
CA PRO A 15 7.27 2.37 0.42
C PRO A 15 7.34 1.26 -0.63
N ILE A 16 8.51 1.05 -1.25
CA ILE A 16 8.69 -0.05 -2.23
C ILE A 16 8.83 -1.37 -1.46
N ILE A 17 7.70 -1.91 -0.99
CA ILE A 17 7.62 -3.16 -0.23
C ILE A 17 6.22 -3.78 -0.34
N LYS A 18 6.14 -5.02 -0.86
CA LYS A 18 4.89 -5.79 -0.85
C LYS A 18 4.32 -5.85 0.57
N SER A 19 3.16 -5.25 0.80
CA SER A 19 2.59 -5.18 2.14
C SER A 19 1.11 -4.87 2.18
N ILE A 20 0.47 -5.29 3.28
CA ILE A 20 -0.81 -4.73 3.74
C ILE A 20 -0.49 -3.78 4.88
N THR A 21 -0.87 -2.51 4.75
CA THR A 21 -0.66 -1.49 5.77
C THR A 21 -1.97 -0.97 6.32
N TYR A 22 -1.99 -0.75 7.63
CA TYR A 22 -3.15 -0.30 8.39
C TYR A 22 -3.03 1.18 8.78
N PRO A 23 -4.13 1.82 9.21
CA PRO A 23 -4.18 3.28 9.43
C PRO A 23 -3.32 3.78 10.59
N ASN A 24 -2.93 2.86 11.48
CA ASN A 24 -2.02 3.10 12.60
C ASN A 24 -0.54 2.92 12.22
N GLY A 25 -0.22 2.58 10.96
CA GLY A 25 1.14 2.37 10.50
C GLY A 25 1.64 0.92 10.63
N ASP A 26 0.85 0.01 11.20
CA ASP A 26 1.19 -1.42 11.23
C ASP A 26 1.20 -2.01 9.82
N MET A 27 2.12 -2.95 9.59
CA MET A 27 2.31 -3.60 8.30
C MET A 27 2.36 -5.12 8.44
N LEU A 28 1.74 -5.81 7.49
CA LEU A 28 2.06 -7.19 7.15
C LEU A 28 2.93 -7.17 5.89
N VAL A 29 4.21 -7.50 6.03
CA VAL A 29 5.10 -7.64 4.88
C VAL A 29 4.78 -8.95 4.17
N LEU A 30 4.68 -8.88 2.86
CA LEU A 30 4.29 -10.00 2.01
C LEU A 30 5.50 -10.51 1.22
N GLU A 31 5.49 -11.79 0.95
CA GLU A 31 6.35 -12.42 -0.04
C GLU A 31 5.47 -13.04 -1.11
N GLY A 32 5.79 -12.74 -2.36
CA GLY A 32 5.08 -13.22 -3.54
C GLY A 32 6.01 -14.06 -4.41
N GLN A 33 5.53 -15.20 -4.90
CA GLN A 33 6.27 -16.02 -5.86
C GLN A 33 5.34 -16.71 -6.86
N TRP A 34 5.81 -16.86 -8.08
CA TRP A 34 5.15 -17.68 -9.09
C TRP A 34 5.47 -19.16 -8.87
N ILE A 35 4.44 -19.99 -8.70
CA ILE A 35 4.55 -21.45 -8.66
C ILE A 35 3.73 -21.99 -9.84
N LYS A 36 4.44 -22.39 -10.91
CA LYS A 36 3.82 -22.71 -12.20
C LYS A 36 3.02 -21.49 -12.71
N GLU A 37 1.72 -21.65 -12.94
CA GLU A 37 0.83 -20.61 -13.48
C GLU A 37 0.07 -19.84 -12.39
N LYS A 38 0.44 -20.03 -11.11
CA LYS A 38 -0.24 -19.38 -9.98
C LYS A 38 0.72 -18.46 -9.25
N TYR A 39 0.26 -17.24 -8.97
CA TYR A 39 0.94 -16.34 -8.06
C TYR A 39 0.53 -16.65 -6.62
N HIS A 40 1.50 -16.95 -5.78
CA HIS A 40 1.30 -17.26 -4.36
C HIS A 40 1.81 -16.12 -3.51
N LEU A 41 0.95 -15.59 -2.65
CA LEU A 41 1.29 -14.60 -1.64
C LEU A 41 1.26 -15.23 -0.25
N ARG A 42 2.25 -14.91 0.58
CA ARG A 42 2.27 -15.25 2.01
C ARG A 42 2.68 -14.05 2.85
N ILE A 43 2.27 -14.04 4.11
CA ILE A 43 2.80 -13.09 5.10
C ILE A 43 4.20 -13.57 5.48
N LEU A 44 5.19 -12.69 5.33
CA LEU A 44 6.58 -12.93 5.71
C LEU A 44 6.80 -12.56 7.19
N CYS A 45 6.39 -11.35 7.57
CA CYS A 45 6.52 -10.85 8.94
C CYS A 45 5.54 -9.69 9.21
N GLN A 46 5.48 -9.30 10.49
CA GLN A 46 4.84 -8.05 10.92
C GLN A 46 5.92 -6.97 11.04
N SER A 47 5.60 -5.75 10.66
CA SER A 47 6.48 -4.58 10.73
C SER A 47 5.65 -3.30 10.88
N THR A 48 6.27 -2.13 10.73
CA THR A 48 5.60 -0.82 10.71
C THR A 48 6.20 0.10 9.65
N LEU A 49 5.44 1.12 9.24
CA LEU A 49 5.95 2.19 8.37
C LEU A 49 7.14 2.91 9.02
N ASP A 50 7.08 3.18 10.32
CA ASP A 50 8.19 3.79 11.05
C ASP A 50 9.45 2.94 10.94
N SER A 51 9.32 1.62 11.07
CA SER A 51 10.46 0.72 10.90
C SER A 51 11.00 0.80 9.48
N TYR A 52 10.16 0.83 8.45
CA TYR A 52 10.62 0.96 7.06
C TYR A 52 11.48 2.22 6.86
N PHE A 53 10.97 3.38 7.26
CA PHE A 53 11.66 4.67 7.09
C PHE A 53 12.83 4.88 8.06
N SER A 54 12.96 4.05 9.10
CA SER A 54 14.17 4.05 9.94
C SER A 54 15.38 3.39 9.29
N TYR A 55 15.15 2.51 8.31
CA TYR A 55 16.20 1.73 7.62
C TYR A 55 16.39 2.11 6.14
N ASN A 56 15.42 2.81 5.53
CA ASN A 56 15.45 3.20 4.13
C ASN A 56 15.42 4.72 4.00
N GLU A 57 15.97 5.25 2.91
CA GLU A 57 15.87 6.66 2.57
C GLU A 57 14.41 7.06 2.31
N GLU A 58 14.03 8.31 2.61
CA GLU A 58 12.66 8.79 2.48
C GLU A 58 12.14 8.74 1.03
N ASP A 59 13.03 8.79 0.05
CA ASP A 59 12.73 8.72 -1.38
C ASP A 59 12.72 7.29 -1.93
N TYR A 60 12.94 6.27 -1.08
CA TYR A 60 12.78 4.86 -1.44
C TYR A 60 11.30 4.47 -1.47
N VAL A 61 10.59 5.13 -2.38
CA VAL A 61 9.14 5.06 -2.55
C VAL A 61 8.77 4.91 -4.02
N SER A 62 7.58 4.37 -4.25
CA SER A 62 6.91 4.40 -5.54
C SER A 62 5.89 5.54 -5.57
N ASN A 63 5.83 6.28 -6.67
CA ASN A 63 4.71 7.18 -6.93
C ASN A 63 3.49 6.35 -7.31
N LEU A 64 2.32 6.79 -6.84
CA LEU A 64 1.03 6.16 -7.05
C LEU A 64 0.25 6.94 -8.10
N TYR A 65 -0.38 6.26 -9.05
CA TYR A 65 -1.28 6.88 -10.03
C TYR A 65 -2.73 6.45 -9.78
N PRO A 66 -3.37 6.93 -8.68
CA PRO A 66 -4.68 6.45 -8.25
C PRO A 66 -5.79 6.78 -9.23
N LYS A 67 -6.62 5.77 -9.48
CA LYS A 67 -7.93 5.93 -10.10
C LYS A 67 -8.98 5.39 -9.12
N ILE A 68 -10.11 6.07 -9.03
CA ILE A 68 -11.26 5.51 -8.28
C ILE A 68 -11.74 4.30 -9.08
N MET A 69 -11.65 3.12 -8.48
CA MET A 69 -12.04 1.87 -9.12
C MET A 69 -13.54 1.61 -8.92
N VAL A 70 -14.01 1.78 -7.69
CA VAL A 70 -15.41 1.54 -7.28
C VAL A 70 -15.73 2.43 -6.08
N GLU A 71 -16.98 2.89 -5.97
CA GLU A 71 -17.49 3.47 -4.72
C GLU A 71 -18.89 2.96 -4.37
N ASN A 72 -19.23 3.00 -3.08
CA ASN A 72 -20.60 2.79 -2.60
C ASN A 72 -20.97 3.89 -1.58
N ALA A 73 -22.04 3.67 -0.80
CA ALA A 73 -22.48 4.63 0.22
C ALA A 73 -21.43 4.87 1.32
N GLN A 74 -20.64 3.86 1.68
CA GLN A 74 -19.72 3.87 2.83
C GLN A 74 -18.25 4.01 2.43
N TYR A 75 -17.84 3.49 1.27
CA TYR A 75 -16.44 3.32 0.92
C TYR A 75 -16.11 3.81 -0.49
N LYS A 76 -14.87 4.29 -0.65
CA LYS A 76 -14.21 4.48 -1.95
C LYS A 76 -13.03 3.54 -2.04
N ILE A 77 -12.94 2.79 -3.13
CA ILE A 77 -11.83 1.90 -3.43
C ILE A 77 -11.00 2.55 -4.53
N TYR A 78 -9.74 2.79 -4.23
CA TYR A 78 -8.75 3.30 -5.15
C TYR A 78 -7.83 2.17 -5.58
N GLY A 79 -7.40 2.21 -6.82
CA GLY A 79 -6.39 1.31 -7.33
C GLY A 79 -5.70 1.90 -8.54
N GLY A 80 -4.55 1.37 -8.88
CA GLY A 80 -3.78 1.89 -10.00
C GLY A 80 -2.40 1.27 -10.11
N GLU A 81 -1.70 1.80 -11.08
CA GLU A 81 -0.29 1.51 -11.36
C GLU A 81 0.60 2.46 -10.56
N CYS A 82 1.88 2.12 -10.56
CA CYS A 82 2.94 2.75 -9.80
C CYS A 82 4.08 3.21 -10.72
N SER A 83 5.03 3.99 -10.21
CA SER A 83 6.17 4.46 -11.02
C SER A 83 7.20 3.38 -11.35
N TRP A 84 7.16 2.25 -10.66
CA TRP A 84 7.98 1.07 -10.96
C TRP A 84 7.17 0.11 -11.83
N GLU A 85 7.75 -0.32 -12.94
CA GLU A 85 7.07 -1.17 -13.92
C GLU A 85 6.56 -2.45 -13.27
N GLY A 86 5.25 -2.70 -13.36
CA GLY A 86 4.58 -3.88 -12.81
C GLY A 86 4.11 -3.76 -11.36
N ASP A 87 4.46 -2.67 -10.66
CA ASP A 87 3.95 -2.39 -9.33
C ASP A 87 2.49 -1.92 -9.40
N GLY A 88 1.71 -2.27 -8.38
CA GLY A 88 0.31 -1.89 -8.29
C GLY A 88 -0.21 -1.84 -6.86
N PHE A 89 -1.32 -1.14 -6.69
CA PHE A 89 -1.91 -0.96 -5.36
C PHE A 89 -3.43 -0.95 -5.37
N ILE A 90 -3.99 -1.22 -4.21
CA ILE A 90 -5.40 -1.02 -3.88
C ILE A 90 -5.50 -0.49 -2.45
N TYR A 91 -6.30 0.55 -2.22
CA TYR A 91 -6.63 1.00 -0.87
C TYR A 91 -8.09 1.43 -0.74
N ILE A 92 -8.59 1.38 0.49
CA ILE A 92 -9.99 1.70 0.80
C ILE A 92 -10.06 2.88 1.77
N ILE A 93 -10.90 3.86 1.43
CA ILE A 93 -11.22 5.02 2.27
C ILE A 93 -12.66 4.92 2.75
N ASN A 94 -12.89 5.11 4.04
CA ASN A 94 -14.21 5.34 4.61
C ASN A 94 -14.68 6.77 4.26
N LYS A 95 -15.85 6.90 3.65
CA LYS A 95 -16.41 8.18 3.17
C LYS A 95 -16.88 9.09 4.30
N GLU A 96 -17.24 8.54 5.46
CA GLU A 96 -17.75 9.30 6.60
C GLU A 96 -16.66 10.18 7.22
N ASN A 97 -15.47 9.60 7.43
CA ASN A 97 -14.39 10.25 8.15
C ASN A 97 -13.12 10.46 7.32
N GLY A 98 -13.10 10.00 6.06
CA GLY A 98 -11.94 10.10 5.17
C GLY A 98 -10.77 9.21 5.57
N GLU A 99 -10.96 8.28 6.51
CA GLU A 99 -9.87 7.44 7.00
C GLU A 99 -9.59 6.27 6.06
N LEU A 100 -8.30 5.95 5.92
CA LEU A 100 -7.84 4.68 5.38
C LEU A 100 -8.39 3.53 6.23
N LEU A 101 -8.75 2.41 5.59
CA LEU A 101 -9.00 1.15 6.29
C LEU A 101 -7.80 0.20 6.22
N TRP A 102 -7.29 0.01 5.01
CA TRP A 102 -6.05 -0.70 4.73
C TRP A 102 -5.56 -0.33 3.32
N PHE A 103 -4.28 -0.57 3.09
CA PHE A 103 -3.58 -0.34 1.83
C PHE A 103 -2.82 -1.61 1.45
N LEU A 104 -3.10 -2.17 0.27
CA LEU A 104 -2.31 -3.24 -0.32
C LEU A 104 -1.40 -2.65 -1.40
N PHE A 105 -0.10 -2.91 -1.28
CA PHE A 105 0.89 -2.63 -2.30
C PHE A 105 1.55 -3.93 -2.73
N LEU A 106 1.72 -4.12 -4.04
CA LEU A 106 2.46 -5.23 -4.63
C LEU A 106 3.50 -4.63 -5.57
N ASP A 107 4.78 -4.84 -5.27
CA ASP A 107 5.85 -4.58 -6.23
C ASP A 107 6.00 -5.74 -7.23
N ASN A 108 6.69 -5.47 -8.34
CA ASN A 108 6.96 -6.41 -9.43
C ASN A 108 8.14 -7.35 -9.17
N SER A 109 8.67 -7.40 -7.94
CA SER A 109 9.82 -8.26 -7.61
C SER A 109 9.45 -9.71 -7.34
#